data_AF-A0A5M6CTQ7-F1
#
_entry.id   AF-A0A5M6CTQ7-F1
#
_cell.length_a   1.000
_cell.length_b   1.000
_cell.length_c   1.000
_cell.angle_alpha   90.00
_cell.angle_beta   90.00
_cell.angle_gamma   90.00
#
_symmetry.space_group_name_H-M   'P 1'
#
loop_
_entity.id
_entity.type
_entity.pdbx_description
1 polymer ?
#
loop_
_entity_poly.entity_id
_entity_poly.type
_entity_poly.pdbx_seq_one_letter_code
_entity_poly.pdbx_strand_id
1 'polypeptide(L)'
;MEEDHYYPFGLTLNTTSNNLLTGQLYKYQGIEVKQFQITSQTNKKMKLLLPFFLLISLASCTAREPDIFILPDNFRGGILIIYNQKNGIAPQYHRKSRVYVIPKNGILKTQFSIDSDWSALPQFYYSSISSANRIRYVYDAKEIPENDVIAFGGSSGVANKDLAGKQVIRFATYYIGNKSIVDTAYQRLEDIDIISLAE
;
A
#
# COMPACT_ATOMS: atom_id res chain seq x y z
N MET A 1 46.82 -8.58 43.89
CA MET A 1 46.84 -8.31 45.33
C MET A 1 46.17 -6.99 45.51
N GLU A 2 45.00 -7.06 46.14
CA GLU A 2 44.15 -5.96 46.54
C GLU A 2 44.69 -5.45 47.89
N GLU A 3 44.98 -4.17 47.99
CA GLU A 3 44.96 -3.40 49.22
C GLU A 3 45.01 -1.91 48.84
N ASP A 4 43.93 -1.18 49.10
CA ASP A 4 44.06 0.21 49.55
C ASP A 4 42.79 0.67 50.29
N HIS A 5 43.06 1.27 51.43
CA HIS A 5 42.16 1.50 52.55
C HIS A 5 41.36 2.81 52.46
N TYR A 6 40.10 2.71 52.88
CA TYR A 6 39.29 3.62 53.70
C TYR A 6 39.57 5.15 53.72
N TYR A 7 38.57 5.91 53.26
CA TYR A 7 38.44 7.38 53.29
C TYR A 7 38.36 7.97 54.72
N PRO A 8 38.57 9.30 54.89
CA PRO A 8 37.38 10.14 54.97
C PRO A 8 37.53 11.55 54.35
N PHE A 9 36.43 12.03 53.76
CA PHE A 9 36.18 13.39 53.26
C PHE A 9 36.83 13.79 51.92
N GLY A 10 36.53 12.99 50.90
CA GLY A 10 36.55 13.46 49.51
C GLY A 10 35.28 14.25 49.17
N LEU A 11 35.44 15.51 48.77
CA LEU A 11 34.49 16.19 47.89
C LEU A 11 35.30 16.95 46.83
N THR A 12 35.64 16.27 45.74
CA THR A 12 36.02 16.95 44.49
C THR A 12 34.74 17.24 43.72
N LEU A 13 34.27 18.49 43.74
CA LEU A 13 33.15 18.92 42.92
C LEU A 13 33.67 19.33 41.54
N ASN A 14 33.53 18.44 40.57
CA ASN A 14 33.79 18.72 39.17
C ASN A 14 32.61 19.56 38.63
N THR A 15 32.80 20.88 38.46
CA THR A 15 31.73 21.77 38.00
C THR A 15 31.91 22.09 36.51
N THR A 16 30.99 21.60 35.69
CA THR A 16 30.84 22.02 34.29
C THR A 16 30.25 23.44 34.25
N SER A 17 30.66 24.23 33.26
CA SER A 17 30.65 25.71 33.18
C SER A 17 29.31 26.48 33.29
N ASN A 18 28.20 25.86 33.66
CA ASN A 18 26.86 26.50 33.61
C ASN A 18 26.08 26.51 34.93
N ASN A 19 26.75 26.31 36.07
CA ASN A 19 26.10 26.35 37.38
C ASN A 19 26.57 27.57 38.20
N LEU A 20 25.62 28.31 38.78
CA LEU A 20 25.91 29.38 39.73
C LEU A 20 25.90 28.81 41.16
N LEU A 21 26.94 29.11 41.93
CA LEU A 21 27.04 28.76 43.34
C LEU A 21 26.63 29.96 44.20
N THR A 22 25.60 29.80 45.01
CA THR A 22 25.26 30.78 46.05
C THR A 22 25.32 30.08 47.41
N GLY A 23 26.12 30.63 48.33
CA GLY A 23 26.30 30.09 49.68
C GLY A 23 25.75 31.03 50.74
N GLN A 24 25.18 30.45 51.80
CA GLN A 24 24.84 31.16 53.04
C GLN A 24 25.61 30.55 54.21
N LEU A 25 26.04 31.40 55.14
CA LEU A 25 26.77 31.03 56.35
C LEU A 25 25.78 30.74 57.48
N TYR A 26 25.93 29.59 58.13
CA TYR A 26 25.15 29.27 59.33
C TYR A 26 26.09 28.81 60.45
N LYS A 27 25.75 29.15 61.69
CA LYS A 27 26.45 28.69 62.89
C LYS A 27 25.69 27.51 63.48
N TYR A 28 26.36 26.37 63.61
CA TYR A 28 25.85 25.20 64.33
C TYR A 28 26.82 24.86 65.45
N GLN A 29 26.33 24.87 66.70
CA GLN A 29 27.12 24.57 67.90
C GLN A 29 28.48 25.30 67.96
N GLY A 30 28.48 26.60 67.65
CA GLY A 30 29.67 27.46 67.75
C GLY A 30 30.67 27.36 66.60
N ILE A 31 30.44 26.51 65.59
CA ILE A 31 31.28 26.39 64.40
C ILE A 31 30.56 27.02 63.19
N GLU A 32 31.28 27.83 62.41
CA GLU A 32 30.77 28.38 61.14
C GLU A 32 30.84 27.34 60.03
N VAL A 33 29.69 26.99 59.45
CA VAL A 33 29.60 26.05 58.33
C VAL A 33 28.99 26.77 57.13
N LYS A 34 29.68 26.70 55.98
CA LYS A 34 29.14 27.19 54.70
C LYS A 34 28.37 26.07 54.02
N GLN A 35 27.07 26.26 53.82
CA GLN A 35 26.31 25.40 52.91
C GLN A 35 26.23 26.05 51.54
N PHE A 36 26.56 25.27 50.51
CA PHE A 36 26.43 25.66 49.12
C PHE A 36 25.24 24.93 48.52
N GLN A 37 24.35 25.68 47.87
CA GLN A 37 23.28 25.11 47.06
C GLN A 37 23.69 25.22 45.59
N ILE A 38 23.57 24.13 44.84
CA ILE A 38 23.81 24.10 43.40
C ILE A 38 22.45 24.20 42.72
N THR A 39 22.15 25.34 42.10
CA THR A 39 20.98 25.48 41.24
C THR A 39 21.41 25.37 39.78
N SER A 40 20.89 24.36 39.09
CA SER A 40 21.14 24.21 37.65
C SER A 40 20.32 25.25 36.88
N GLN A 41 20.99 26.04 36.03
CA GLN A 41 20.30 26.90 35.08
C GLN A 41 19.90 26.05 33.86
N THR A 42 18.64 25.66 33.78
CA THR A 42 18.11 25.04 32.56
C THR A 42 17.93 26.12 31.50
N ASN A 43 18.76 26.08 30.46
CA ASN A 43 18.64 26.93 29.28
C ASN A 43 17.28 26.70 28.61
N LYS A 44 16.35 27.62 28.88
CA LYS A 44 14.98 27.63 28.41
C LYS A 44 14.89 28.13 26.95
N LYS A 45 15.75 27.64 26.05
CA LYS A 45 15.78 28.08 24.64
C LYS A 45 16.25 26.99 23.69
N MET A 46 15.49 25.89 23.55
CA MET A 46 15.40 25.12 22.29
C MET A 46 14.32 24.01 22.40
N LYS A 47 13.04 24.39 22.44
CA LYS A 47 11.92 23.42 22.39
C LYS A 47 10.80 23.89 21.47
N LEU A 48 11.15 24.38 20.29
CA LEU A 48 10.12 24.77 19.32
C LEU A 48 10.55 24.57 17.87
N LEU A 49 11.18 23.44 17.55
CA LEU A 49 11.37 22.99 16.16
C LEU A 49 11.02 21.50 15.95
N LEU A 50 10.78 20.75 17.04
CA LEU A 50 10.43 19.33 16.95
C LEU A 50 8.97 19.02 16.56
N PRO A 51 7.94 19.86 16.83
CA PRO A 51 6.57 19.51 16.43
C PRO A 51 6.27 19.81 14.96
N PHE A 52 7.09 20.61 14.26
CA PHE A 52 6.84 20.97 12.85
C PHE A 52 7.24 19.86 11.87
N PHE A 53 8.29 19.09 12.19
CA PHE A 53 8.75 17.99 11.33
C PHE A 53 7.82 16.75 11.44
N LEU A 54 7.11 16.60 12.56
CA LEU A 54 6.20 15.48 12.82
C LEU A 54 4.81 15.65 12.16
N LEU A 55 4.46 16.87 11.76
CA LEU A 55 3.20 17.17 11.07
C LEU A 55 3.24 16.90 9.55
N ILE A 56 4.43 16.77 8.95
CA ILE A 56 4.60 16.58 7.50
C ILE A 56 4.53 15.08 7.10
N SER A 57 4.68 14.14 8.03
CA SER A 57 4.76 12.70 7.70
C SER A 57 3.42 11.97 7.52
N LEU A 58 2.27 12.63 7.73
CA LEU A 58 0.94 12.01 7.71
C LEU A 58 0.23 12.07 6.34
N ALA A 59 0.85 12.65 5.30
CA ALA A 59 0.16 12.98 4.05
C ALA A 59 0.35 11.98 2.89
N SER A 60 0.83 10.75 3.14
CA SER A 60 1.14 9.82 2.04
C SER A 60 0.47 8.45 2.15
N CYS A 61 -0.81 8.43 2.55
CA CYS A 61 -1.68 7.29 2.30
C CYS A 61 -2.64 7.65 1.16
N THR A 62 -2.17 7.57 -0.09
CA THR A 62 -3.02 7.79 -1.26
C THR A 62 -3.52 6.45 -1.77
N ALA A 63 -4.82 6.17 -1.63
CA ALA A 63 -5.45 5.04 -2.29
C ALA A 63 -5.19 5.10 -3.81
N ARG A 64 -4.80 3.96 -4.39
CA ARG A 64 -4.46 3.88 -5.82
C ARG A 64 -5.71 4.05 -6.68
N GLU A 65 -5.55 4.74 -7.81
CA GLU A 65 -6.62 4.88 -8.79
C GLU A 65 -7.05 3.50 -9.31
N PRO A 66 -8.35 3.29 -9.59
CA PRO A 66 -8.87 1.98 -10.01
C PRO A 66 -8.38 1.60 -11.39
N ASP A 67 -8.27 0.30 -11.65
CA ASP A 67 -8.06 -0.23 -12.99
C ASP A 67 -9.29 0.04 -13.87
N ILE A 68 -9.05 0.43 -15.13
CA ILE A 68 -10.09 0.83 -16.09
C ILE A 68 -10.13 -0.18 -17.24
N PHE A 69 -11.31 -0.70 -17.52
CA PHE A 69 -11.58 -1.65 -18.59
C PHE A 69 -12.45 -0.96 -19.65
N ILE A 70 -11.98 -0.96 -20.89
CA ILE A 70 -12.73 -0.45 -22.04
C ILE A 70 -13.10 -1.64 -22.93
N LEU A 71 -14.40 -1.83 -23.13
CA LEU A 71 -14.97 -2.99 -23.78
C LEU A 71 -15.57 -2.61 -25.13
N PRO A 72 -15.61 -3.53 -26.10
CA PRO A 72 -16.39 -3.35 -27.31
C PRO A 72 -17.87 -3.13 -26.98
N ASP A 73 -18.56 -2.33 -27.79
CA ASP A 73 -20.00 -2.12 -27.62
C ASP A 73 -20.75 -3.44 -27.52
N ASN A 74 -21.67 -3.51 -26.55
CA ASN A 74 -22.52 -4.68 -26.29
C ASN A 74 -21.74 -5.98 -25.97
N PHE A 75 -20.46 -5.89 -25.57
CA PHE A 75 -19.70 -7.07 -25.15
C PHE A 75 -20.41 -7.82 -24.01
N ARG A 76 -20.54 -9.13 -24.15
CA ARG A 76 -21.10 -10.04 -23.14
C ARG A 76 -20.24 -11.28 -23.09
N GLY A 77 -19.89 -11.74 -21.90
CA GLY A 77 -19.08 -12.94 -21.71
C GLY A 77 -17.89 -12.73 -20.77
N GLY A 78 -16.94 -13.66 -20.87
CA GLY A 78 -15.76 -13.70 -20.03
C GLY A 78 -14.62 -12.83 -20.58
N ILE A 79 -13.93 -12.17 -19.67
CA ILE A 79 -12.69 -11.44 -19.92
C ILE A 79 -11.57 -12.24 -19.26
N LEU A 80 -10.55 -12.59 -20.04
CA LEU A 80 -9.32 -13.21 -19.56
C LEU A 80 -8.15 -12.26 -19.85
N ILE A 81 -7.51 -11.76 -18.80
CA ILE A 81 -6.26 -11.01 -18.91
C ILE A 81 -5.11 -11.95 -18.62
N ILE A 82 -4.15 -12.03 -19.53
CA ILE A 82 -2.89 -12.77 -19.37
C ILE A 82 -1.76 -11.75 -19.26
N TYR A 83 -1.08 -11.74 -18.11
CA TYR A 83 -0.05 -10.75 -17.76
C TYR A 83 1.35 -11.19 -18.21
N ASN A 84 2.30 -10.24 -18.22
CA ASN A 84 3.71 -10.44 -18.55
C ASN A 84 3.95 -11.08 -19.93
N GLN A 85 3.09 -10.80 -20.91
CA GLN A 85 3.19 -11.34 -22.27
C GLN A 85 4.12 -10.46 -23.09
N LYS A 86 5.27 -10.99 -23.52
CA LYS A 86 6.32 -10.20 -24.19
C LYS A 86 5.82 -9.50 -25.44
N ASN A 87 5.00 -10.15 -26.26
CA ASN A 87 4.41 -9.56 -27.47
C ASN A 87 2.93 -9.18 -27.25
N GLY A 88 2.48 -9.08 -25.99
CA GLY A 88 1.18 -8.55 -25.61
C GLY A 88 1.05 -7.04 -25.82
N ILE A 89 -0.15 -6.53 -25.59
CA ILE A 89 -0.43 -5.09 -25.67
C ILE A 89 0.38 -4.35 -24.60
N ALA A 90 1.08 -3.28 -25.02
CA ALA A 90 1.88 -2.44 -24.16
C ALA A 90 1.03 -1.74 -23.08
N PRO A 91 1.60 -1.44 -21.89
CA PRO A 91 0.89 -0.76 -20.82
C PRO A 91 0.29 0.57 -21.27
N GLN A 92 -0.99 0.78 -20.96
CA GLN A 92 -1.68 2.05 -21.20
C GLN A 92 -2.20 2.61 -19.89
N TYR A 93 -2.14 3.93 -19.76
CA TYR A 93 -2.58 4.62 -18.56
C TYR A 93 -3.50 5.77 -18.90
N HIS A 94 -4.49 5.98 -18.04
CA HIS A 94 -5.26 7.20 -17.99
C HIS A 94 -5.04 7.81 -16.60
N ARG A 95 -4.24 8.89 -16.55
CA ARG A 95 -3.68 9.42 -15.29
C ARG A 95 -2.83 8.35 -14.59
N LYS A 96 -3.22 7.85 -13.41
CA LYS A 96 -2.50 6.79 -12.68
C LYS A 96 -3.21 5.43 -12.77
N SER A 97 -4.42 5.37 -13.34
CA SER A 97 -5.14 4.14 -13.65
C SER A 97 -4.51 3.37 -14.80
N ARG A 98 -4.39 2.05 -14.65
CA ARG A 98 -4.09 1.14 -15.77
C ARG A 98 -5.33 1.02 -16.65
N VAL A 99 -5.14 1.01 -17.96
CA VAL A 99 -6.22 0.90 -18.95
C VAL A 99 -6.06 -0.41 -19.72
N TYR A 100 -7.09 -1.24 -19.67
CA TYR A 100 -7.19 -2.50 -20.39
C TYR A 100 -8.26 -2.35 -21.48
N VAL A 101 -7.81 -2.23 -22.73
CA VAL A 101 -8.70 -2.27 -23.90
C VAL A 101 -8.96 -3.72 -24.26
N ILE A 102 -10.16 -4.20 -23.97
CA ILE A 102 -10.54 -5.59 -24.11
C ILE A 102 -10.84 -5.91 -25.58
N PRO A 103 -10.17 -6.91 -26.19
CA PRO A 103 -10.48 -7.31 -27.55
C PRO A 103 -11.88 -7.95 -27.66
N LYS A 104 -12.43 -8.04 -28.88
CA LYS A 104 -13.77 -8.62 -29.13
C LYS A 104 -13.95 -10.05 -28.64
N ASN A 105 -12.87 -10.83 -28.56
CA ASN A 105 -12.89 -12.21 -28.07
C ASN A 105 -12.77 -12.31 -26.53
N GLY A 106 -12.63 -11.19 -25.82
CA GLY A 106 -12.49 -11.16 -24.36
C GLY A 106 -11.10 -11.54 -23.83
N ILE A 107 -10.16 -11.95 -24.69
CA ILE A 107 -8.83 -12.42 -24.26
C ILE A 107 -7.80 -11.32 -24.52
N LEU A 108 -7.29 -10.73 -23.45
CA LEU A 108 -6.24 -9.71 -23.48
C LEU A 108 -4.90 -10.29 -23.05
N LYS A 109 -3.94 -10.33 -23.97
CA LYS A 109 -2.52 -10.51 -23.63
C LYS A 109 -1.88 -9.15 -23.42
N THR A 110 -1.26 -8.93 -22.27
CA THR A 110 -0.65 -7.63 -21.93
C THR A 110 0.75 -7.77 -21.36
N GLN A 111 1.57 -6.77 -21.61
CA GLN A 111 2.89 -6.58 -21.01
C GLN A 111 2.81 -6.07 -19.55
N PHE A 112 1.65 -5.64 -19.07
CA PHE A 112 1.48 -5.35 -17.65
C PHE A 112 1.90 -6.54 -16.79
N SER A 113 2.57 -6.28 -15.68
CA SER A 113 2.68 -7.24 -14.59
C SER A 113 1.39 -7.26 -13.80
N ILE A 114 1.03 -8.40 -13.20
CA ILE A 114 -0.08 -8.42 -12.25
C ILE A 114 0.22 -7.43 -11.12
N ASP A 115 -0.78 -6.68 -10.69
CA ASP A 115 -0.66 -5.88 -9.48
C ASP A 115 -1.05 -6.75 -8.28
N SER A 116 -0.22 -6.76 -7.24
CA SER A 116 -0.50 -7.48 -5.98
C SER A 116 -1.04 -6.55 -4.89
N ASP A 117 -1.06 -5.24 -5.14
CA ASP A 117 -1.49 -4.26 -4.15
C ASP A 117 -3.01 -4.10 -4.16
N TRP A 118 -3.57 -3.73 -3.01
CA TRP A 118 -4.99 -3.39 -2.89
C TRP A 118 -5.32 -2.20 -3.80
N SER A 119 -5.97 -2.47 -4.94
CA SER A 119 -6.50 -1.44 -5.83
C SER A 119 -7.91 -1.04 -5.41
N ALA A 120 -8.30 0.19 -5.74
CA ALA A 120 -9.72 0.55 -5.73
C ALA A 120 -10.52 -0.38 -6.66
N LEU A 121 -11.85 -0.46 -6.45
CA LEU A 121 -12.71 -1.30 -7.28
C LEU A 121 -12.59 -0.92 -8.77
N PRO A 122 -12.45 -1.90 -9.66
CA PRO A 122 -12.26 -1.66 -11.08
C PRO A 122 -13.46 -0.94 -11.70
N GLN A 123 -13.22 -0.21 -12.79
CA GLN A 123 -14.22 0.51 -13.55
C GLN A 123 -14.33 -0.03 -14.96
N PHE A 124 -15.56 -0.20 -15.44
CA PHE A 124 -15.85 -0.81 -16.73
C PHE A 124 -16.65 0.15 -17.59
N TYR A 125 -16.30 0.25 -18.87
CA TYR A 125 -16.93 1.14 -19.84
C TYR A 125 -17.06 0.47 -21.20
N TYR A 126 -18.15 0.72 -21.93
CA TYR A 126 -18.18 0.45 -23.37
C TYR A 126 -17.51 1.57 -24.15
N SER A 127 -16.72 1.24 -25.17
CA SER A 127 -16.13 2.15 -26.17
C SER A 127 -15.17 3.24 -25.66
N SER A 128 -15.55 4.04 -24.67
CA SER A 128 -14.74 5.12 -24.12
C SER A 128 -15.12 5.46 -22.67
N ILE A 129 -14.19 6.11 -21.96
CA ILE A 129 -14.35 6.51 -20.56
C ILE A 129 -15.33 7.69 -20.48
N SER A 130 -16.60 7.39 -20.24
CA SER A 130 -17.65 8.36 -20.02
C SER A 130 -18.72 7.80 -19.07
N SER A 131 -19.45 8.67 -18.36
CA SER A 131 -20.54 8.23 -17.49
C SER A 131 -21.65 7.51 -18.26
N ALA A 132 -21.93 7.93 -19.49
CA ALA A 132 -22.94 7.30 -20.37
C ALA A 132 -22.57 5.87 -20.77
N ASN A 133 -21.28 5.55 -20.78
CA ASN A 133 -20.77 4.24 -21.18
C ASN A 133 -20.48 3.31 -20.01
N ARG A 134 -20.67 3.78 -18.77
CA ARG A 134 -20.23 3.06 -17.57
C ARG A 134 -21.09 1.82 -17.33
N ILE A 135 -20.42 0.71 -17.07
CA ILE A 135 -21.04 -0.55 -16.65
C ILE A 135 -20.95 -0.62 -15.13
N ARG A 136 -22.06 -0.93 -14.47
CA ARG A 136 -22.08 -1.13 -13.01
C ARG A 136 -21.27 -2.37 -12.66
N TYR A 137 -20.34 -2.21 -11.72
CA TYR A 137 -19.56 -3.32 -11.15
C TYR A 137 -20.18 -3.80 -9.86
N VAL A 138 -20.25 -5.12 -9.68
CA VAL A 138 -20.64 -5.79 -8.43
C VAL A 138 -19.55 -6.79 -8.05
N TYR A 139 -19.28 -6.91 -6.75
CA TYR A 139 -18.24 -7.82 -6.23
C TYR A 139 -18.84 -9.10 -5.64
N ASP A 140 -20.04 -9.03 -5.07
CA ASP A 140 -20.74 -10.22 -4.55
C ASP A 140 -21.57 -10.87 -5.67
N ALA A 141 -21.36 -12.17 -5.88
CA ALA A 141 -22.12 -12.96 -6.86
C ALA A 141 -23.64 -12.93 -6.59
N LYS A 142 -24.05 -12.71 -5.33
CA LYS A 142 -25.47 -12.58 -4.94
C LYS A 142 -26.12 -11.31 -5.49
N GLU A 143 -25.32 -10.30 -5.83
CA GLU A 143 -25.79 -9.02 -6.37
C GLU A 143 -25.91 -9.05 -7.90
N ILE A 144 -25.53 -10.16 -8.56
CA ILE A 144 -25.66 -10.30 -10.00
C ILE A 144 -27.16 -10.41 -10.34
N PRO A 145 -27.71 -9.47 -11.12
CA PRO A 145 -29.12 -9.46 -11.47
C PRO A 145 -29.45 -10.48 -12.56
N GLU A 146 -30.70 -10.92 -12.60
CA GLU A 146 -31.19 -11.89 -13.59
C GLU A 146 -31.28 -11.30 -15.01
N ASN A 147 -31.59 -10.01 -15.14
CA ASN A 147 -31.92 -9.38 -16.42
C ASN A 147 -30.99 -8.23 -16.84
N ASP A 148 -30.30 -7.60 -15.88
CA ASP A 148 -29.45 -6.46 -16.17
C ASP A 148 -28.00 -6.88 -16.44
N VAL A 149 -27.29 -6.06 -17.20
CA VAL A 149 -25.90 -6.31 -17.53
C VAL A 149 -25.01 -5.59 -16.53
N ILE A 150 -24.16 -6.35 -15.86
CA ILE A 150 -23.17 -5.85 -14.91
C ILE A 150 -21.77 -6.31 -15.31
N ALA A 151 -20.77 -5.74 -14.65
CA ALA A 151 -19.42 -6.28 -14.57
C ALA A 151 -19.23 -6.98 -13.22
N PHE A 152 -18.61 -8.15 -13.23
CA PHE A 152 -18.38 -8.99 -12.05
C PHE A 152 -17.01 -9.67 -12.15
N GLY A 153 -16.42 -10.08 -11.02
CA GLY A 153 -15.20 -10.89 -10.98
C GLY A 153 -14.04 -10.19 -10.27
N GLY A 154 -12.84 -10.28 -10.85
CA GLY A 154 -11.61 -9.83 -10.20
C GLY A 154 -10.81 -10.95 -9.53
N SER A 155 -11.15 -12.21 -9.84
CA SER A 155 -10.30 -13.34 -9.48
C SER A 155 -8.99 -13.31 -10.26
N SER A 156 -7.90 -13.49 -9.52
CA SER A 156 -6.56 -13.64 -10.09
C SER A 156 -6.08 -15.08 -9.88
N GLY A 157 -5.34 -15.61 -10.86
CA GLY A 157 -4.89 -16.99 -10.87
C GLY A 157 -3.46 -17.15 -11.40
N VAL A 158 -2.94 -18.35 -11.19
CA VAL A 158 -1.62 -18.77 -11.65
C VAL A 158 -1.73 -20.14 -12.31
N ALA A 159 -1.24 -20.28 -13.54
CA ALA A 159 -1.12 -21.54 -14.25
C ALA A 159 0.36 -21.93 -14.39
N ASN A 160 0.72 -23.15 -14.02
CA ASN A 160 2.09 -23.65 -14.14
C ASN A 160 2.34 -24.14 -15.58
N LYS A 161 3.33 -23.57 -16.28
CA LYS A 161 3.79 -24.05 -17.60
C LYS A 161 4.61 -25.33 -17.49
N ASP A 162 5.18 -25.63 -16.33
CA ASP A 162 5.99 -26.82 -16.08
C ASP A 162 5.56 -27.56 -14.81
N LEU A 163 5.88 -28.86 -14.74
CA LEU A 163 5.60 -29.70 -13.57
C LEU A 163 6.36 -29.23 -12.32
N ALA A 164 7.45 -28.50 -12.50
CA ALA A 164 8.28 -27.97 -11.42
C ALA A 164 7.75 -26.66 -10.80
N GLY A 165 6.76 -26.01 -11.43
CA GLY A 165 6.21 -24.72 -11.00
C GLY A 165 7.19 -23.54 -11.11
N LYS A 166 8.26 -23.66 -11.92
CA LYS A 166 9.26 -22.59 -12.09
C LYS A 166 8.82 -21.56 -13.12
N GLN A 167 8.00 -21.99 -14.09
CA GLN A 167 7.44 -21.11 -15.10
C GLN A 167 5.94 -21.00 -14.88
N VAL A 168 5.47 -19.78 -14.63
CA VAL A 168 4.06 -19.53 -14.33
C VAL A 168 3.48 -18.45 -15.21
N ILE A 169 2.22 -18.61 -15.55
CA ILE A 169 1.39 -17.60 -16.20
C ILE A 169 0.46 -17.03 -15.14
N ARG A 170 0.45 -15.71 -15.03
CA ARG A 170 -0.49 -15.00 -14.16
C ARG A 170 -1.61 -14.46 -15.00
N PHE A 171 -2.83 -14.62 -14.51
CA PHE A 171 -4.02 -14.17 -15.21
C PHE A 171 -5.05 -13.60 -14.25
N ALA A 172 -6.01 -12.84 -14.79
CA ALA A 172 -7.19 -12.40 -14.07
C ALA A 172 -8.44 -12.59 -14.93
N THR A 173 -9.58 -12.83 -14.28
CA THR A 173 -10.85 -13.03 -14.96
C THR A 173 -11.93 -12.08 -14.46
N TYR A 174 -12.74 -11.61 -15.41
CA TYR A 174 -13.92 -10.80 -15.18
C TYR A 174 -15.04 -11.27 -16.11
N TYR A 175 -16.27 -10.85 -15.82
CA TYR A 175 -17.46 -11.29 -16.53
C TYR A 175 -18.39 -10.11 -16.77
N ILE A 176 -19.01 -10.07 -17.95
CA ILE A 176 -19.92 -9.01 -18.37
C ILE A 176 -21.23 -9.64 -18.81
N GLY A 177 -22.31 -9.35 -18.08
CA GLY A 177 -23.61 -9.94 -18.38
C GLY A 177 -24.57 -9.91 -17.21
N ASN A 178 -25.73 -10.50 -17.43
CA ASN A 178 -26.64 -10.92 -16.37
C ASN A 178 -26.19 -12.29 -15.82
N LYS A 179 -26.93 -12.82 -14.83
CA LYS A 179 -26.60 -14.09 -14.17
C LYS A 179 -26.34 -15.25 -15.13
N SER A 180 -27.27 -15.53 -16.05
CA SER A 180 -27.14 -16.63 -17.01
C SER A 180 -25.90 -16.51 -17.91
N ILE A 181 -25.58 -15.29 -18.36
CA ILE A 181 -24.38 -15.03 -19.16
C ILE A 181 -23.12 -15.22 -18.33
N VAL A 182 -23.10 -14.70 -17.09
CA VAL A 182 -21.95 -14.84 -16.19
C VAL A 182 -21.68 -16.32 -15.89
N ASP A 183 -22.71 -17.09 -15.55
CA ASP A 183 -22.57 -18.53 -15.26
C ASP A 183 -22.03 -19.29 -16.48
N THR A 184 -22.54 -19.00 -17.68
CA THR A 184 -22.07 -19.61 -18.93
C THR A 184 -20.62 -19.20 -19.25
N ALA A 185 -20.27 -17.93 -19.01
CA ALA A 185 -18.93 -17.42 -19.27
C ALA A 185 -17.90 -18.01 -18.29
N TYR A 186 -18.29 -18.20 -17.03
CA TYR A 186 -17.47 -18.84 -16.00
C TYR A 186 -17.05 -20.24 -16.45
N GLN A 187 -18.00 -21.10 -16.82
CA GLN A 187 -17.72 -22.45 -17.31
C GLN A 187 -16.79 -22.45 -18.54
N ARG A 188 -17.04 -21.55 -19.49
CA ARG A 188 -16.19 -21.44 -20.69
C ARG A 188 -14.75 -21.05 -20.39
N LEU A 189 -14.52 -20.18 -19.41
CA LEU A 189 -13.16 -19.79 -19.05
C LEU A 189 -12.41 -20.88 -18.28
N GLU A 190 -13.11 -21.75 -17.53
CA GLU A 190 -12.50 -22.90 -16.86
C GLU A 190 -11.96 -23.93 -17.87
N ASP A 191 -12.61 -24.08 -19.02
CA ASP A 191 -12.20 -25.01 -20.09
C ASP A 191 -11.04 -24.49 -20.96
N ILE A 192 -10.62 -23.22 -20.79
CA ILE A 192 -9.54 -22.66 -21.60
C ILE A 192 -8.18 -23.17 -21.12
N ASP A 193 -7.42 -23.74 -22.03
CA ASP A 193 -5.99 -23.99 -21.83
C ASP A 193 -5.20 -22.66 -21.90
N ILE A 194 -5.08 -21.99 -20.75
CA ILE A 194 -4.35 -20.73 -20.60
C ILE A 194 -2.87 -20.88 -21.00
N ILE A 195 -2.28 -22.08 -20.83
CA ILE A 195 -0.89 -22.34 -21.18
C ILE A 195 -0.70 -22.24 -22.69
N SER A 196 -1.62 -22.82 -23.46
CA SER A 196 -1.60 -22.74 -24.93
C SER A 196 -1.76 -21.32 -25.49
N LEU A 197 -2.39 -20.43 -24.73
CA LEU A 197 -2.63 -19.04 -25.14
C LEU A 197 -1.44 -18.11 -24.82
N ALA A 198 -0.64 -18.46 -23.82
CA ALA A 198 0.48 -17.66 -23.37
C ALA A 198 1.69 -17.80 -24.31
N GLU A 199 2.39 -16.69 -24.48
CA GLU A 199 3.62 -16.60 -25.28
C GLU A 199 4.87 -17.05 -24.49
#